data_AF-A0A401RB57-F1
#
_entry.id   AF-A0A401RB57-F1
#
_cell.length_a   1.000
_cell.length_b   1.000
_cell.length_c   1.000
_cell.angle_alpha   90.00
_cell.angle_beta   90.00
_cell.angle_gamma   90.00
#
_symmetry.space_group_name_H-M   'P 1'
#
loop_
_entity.id
_entity.type
_entity.pdbx_description
1 polymer ?
#
loop_
_entity_poly.entity_id
_entity_poly.type
_entity_poly.pdbx_seq_one_letter_code
_entity_poly.pdbx_strand_id
1 'polypeptide(L)'
;MRAANWRLTFPYGALFGDQGRHDRSLTTFFLLGCTGLARDLTWLAERVAAGDLTPHLAWRGAWDDAAGAVDALLGRRLHGKAVLDVA
;
A
#
# COMPACT_ATOMS: atom_id res chain seq x y z
N MET A 1 24.77 -28.13 -24.95
CA MET A 1 24.82 -27.90 -23.49
C MET A 1 24.32 -29.15 -22.78
N ARG A 2 25.15 -29.81 -21.96
CA ARG A 2 24.75 -31.01 -21.19
C ARG A 2 24.18 -30.57 -19.84
N ALA A 3 22.95 -30.97 -19.51
CA ALA A 3 22.42 -30.81 -18.16
C ALA A 3 23.16 -31.76 -17.20
N ALA A 4 23.70 -31.22 -16.11
CA ALA A 4 24.27 -32.04 -15.04
C ALA A 4 23.13 -32.74 -14.29
N ASN A 5 23.18 -34.07 -14.19
CA ASN A 5 22.18 -34.88 -13.49
C ASN A 5 22.58 -35.08 -12.02
N TRP A 6 22.52 -34.02 -11.23
CA TRP A 6 22.85 -34.06 -9.81
C TRP A 6 21.60 -34.37 -8.98
N ARG A 7 21.75 -35.27 -8.02
CA ARG A 7 20.70 -35.58 -7.04
C ARG A 7 20.63 -34.45 -6.02
N LEU A 8 19.51 -33.75 -6.02
CA LEU A 8 19.11 -32.83 -4.96
C LEU A 8 18.43 -33.60 -3.83
N THR A 9 18.96 -33.50 -2.62
CA THR A 9 18.28 -33.96 -1.41
C THR A 9 17.88 -32.73 -0.61
N PHE A 10 16.57 -32.58 -0.41
CA PHE A 10 16.03 -31.52 0.43
C PHE A 10 15.65 -32.10 1.80
N PRO A 11 15.94 -31.39 2.90
CA PRO A 11 15.44 -31.77 4.22
C PRO A 11 13.91 -31.67 4.24
N TYR A 12 13.29 -32.43 5.15
CA TYR A 12 11.85 -32.38 5.37
C TYR A 12 11.41 -30.93 5.65
N GLY A 13 10.44 -30.43 4.88
CA GLY A 13 9.90 -29.07 5.00
C GLY A 13 10.56 -27.99 4.13
N ALA A 14 11.64 -28.29 3.39
CA ALA A 14 12.30 -27.29 2.53
C ALA A 14 11.40 -26.70 1.43
N LEU A 15 10.35 -27.42 1.04
CA LEU A 15 9.38 -27.00 0.03
C LEU A 15 8.05 -26.53 0.63
N PHE A 16 7.96 -26.39 1.94
CA PHE A 16 6.78 -25.80 2.56
C PHE A 16 6.70 -24.33 2.14
N GLY A 17 5.65 -23.98 1.40
CA GLY A 17 5.49 -22.67 0.76
C GLY A 17 5.28 -21.53 1.75
N ASP A 18 4.93 -21.87 2.98
CA ASP A 18 4.68 -20.95 4.07
C ASP A 18 5.96 -20.65 4.88
N GLN A 19 6.85 -21.61 5.15
CA GLN A 19 7.94 -21.47 6.14
C GLN A 19 7.45 -20.81 7.46
N GLY A 20 6.27 -21.18 7.96
CA GLY A 20 5.63 -20.54 9.11
C GLY A 20 4.98 -19.18 8.82
N ARG A 21 5.01 -18.69 7.58
CA ARG A 21 4.31 -17.48 7.11
C ARG A 21 2.92 -17.83 6.59
N HIS A 22 2.08 -18.28 7.52
CA HIS A 22 0.65 -18.47 7.31
C HIS A 22 -0.09 -17.12 7.47
N ASP A 23 -1.39 -17.10 7.17
CA ASP A 23 -2.27 -15.94 7.40
C ASP A 23 -1.96 -14.65 6.62
N ARG A 24 -1.34 -14.76 5.43
CA ARG A 24 -1.21 -13.63 4.50
C ARG A 24 -2.30 -13.71 3.43
N SER A 25 -3.22 -12.75 3.42
CA SER A 25 -4.12 -12.54 2.29
C SER A 25 -3.57 -11.42 1.40
N LEU A 26 -3.57 -11.63 0.09
CA LEU A 26 -3.42 -10.56 -0.88
C LEU A 26 -4.81 -10.18 -1.37
N THR A 27 -5.39 -9.15 -0.76
CA THR A 27 -6.72 -8.65 -1.15
C THR A 27 -6.55 -7.55 -2.18
N THR A 28 -6.87 -7.85 -3.43
CA THR A 28 -6.87 -6.85 -4.51
C THR A 28 -8.18 -6.08 -4.50
N PHE A 29 -8.12 -4.78 -4.18
CA PHE A 29 -9.25 -3.88 -4.36
C PHE A 29 -9.29 -3.41 -5.81
N PHE A 30 -10.28 -3.87 -6.58
CA PHE A 30 -10.53 -3.33 -7.92
C PHE A 30 -11.25 -1.98 -7.80
N LEU A 31 -10.48 -0.91 -7.58
CA LEU A 31 -11.01 0.44 -7.36
C LEU A 31 -11.57 1.10 -8.64
N LEU A 32 -11.30 0.53 -9.82
CA LEU A 32 -11.64 1.11 -11.12
C LEU A 32 -12.96 0.60 -11.75
N GLY A 33 -13.74 -0.19 -11.01
CA GLY A 33 -15.08 -0.62 -11.45
C GLY A 33 -16.17 0.45 -11.27
N CYS A 34 -15.85 1.56 -10.59
CA CYS A 34 -16.79 2.66 -10.38
C CYS A 34 -16.93 3.52 -11.65
N THR A 35 -18.11 3.50 -12.25
CA THR A 35 -18.49 4.47 -13.29
C THR A 35 -18.60 5.87 -12.69
N GLY A 36 -18.19 6.90 -13.43
CA GLY A 36 -18.34 8.30 -13.01
C GLY A 36 -17.18 8.88 -12.21
N LEU A 37 -16.15 8.09 -11.88
CA LEU A 37 -14.99 8.55 -11.12
C LEU A 37 -14.30 9.77 -11.76
N ALA A 38 -14.19 9.79 -13.09
CA ALA A 38 -13.61 10.92 -13.81
C ALA A 38 -14.39 12.23 -13.53
N ARG A 39 -15.72 12.19 -13.59
CA ARG A 39 -16.57 13.36 -13.31
C ARG A 39 -16.39 13.83 -11.87
N ASP A 40 -16.41 12.89 -10.92
CA ASP A 40 -16.35 13.21 -9.50
C ASP A 40 -14.97 13.75 -9.11
N LEU A 41 -13.88 13.19 -9.67
CA LEU A 41 -12.51 13.71 -9.49
C LEU A 41 -12.32 15.07 -10.15
N THR A 42 -12.87 15.30 -11.35
CA THR A 42 -12.85 16.63 -11.98
C THR A 42 -13.55 17.66 -11.11
N TRP A 43 -14.74 17.35 -10.61
CA TRP A 43 -15.46 18.24 -9.70
C TRP A 43 -14.64 18.53 -8.44
N LEU A 44 -14.07 17.51 -7.78
CA LEU A 44 -13.23 17.71 -6.60
C LEU A 44 -12.02 18.61 -6.89
N ALA A 45 -11.33 18.39 -8.02
CA ALA A 45 -10.19 19.20 -8.43
C ALA A 45 -10.57 20.67 -8.66
N GLU A 46 -11.71 20.92 -9.30
CA GLU A 46 -12.23 22.28 -9.51
C GLU A 46 -12.54 22.98 -8.18
N ARG A 47 -13.15 22.29 -7.21
CA ARG A 47 -13.43 22.87 -5.87
C ARG A 47 -12.15 23.19 -5.11
N VAL A 48 -11.12 22.36 -5.23
CA VAL A 48 -9.80 22.63 -4.63
C VAL A 48 -9.13 23.82 -5.30
N ALA A 49 -9.15 23.89 -6.64
CA ALA A 49 -8.57 24.99 -7.40
C ALA A 49 -9.26 26.33 -7.11
N ALA A 50 -10.58 26.31 -6.89
CA ALA A 50 -11.36 27.48 -6.49
C ALA A 50 -11.13 27.91 -5.02
N GLY A 51 -10.44 27.10 -4.21
CA GLY A 51 -10.27 27.34 -2.78
C GLY A 51 -11.50 27.01 -1.92
N ASP A 52 -12.58 26.51 -2.55
CA ASP A 52 -13.81 26.12 -1.89
C ASP A 52 -13.71 24.81 -1.10
N LEU A 53 -12.70 23.99 -1.42
CA LEU A 53 -12.39 22.76 -0.72
C LEU A 53 -10.90 22.73 -0.34
N THR A 54 -10.61 22.61 0.95
CA THR A 54 -9.24 22.47 1.45
C THR A 54 -8.92 20.99 1.70
N PRO A 55 -7.93 20.39 1.01
CA PRO A 55 -7.50 19.03 1.28
C PRO A 55 -6.64 18.99 2.55
N HIS A 56 -7.27 18.89 3.72
CA HIS A 56 -6.57 18.86 4.99
C HIS A 56 -5.62 17.65 5.11
N LEU A 57 -4.38 17.97 5.51
CA LEU A 57 -3.28 17.03 5.75
C LEU A 57 -2.97 17.08 7.24
N ALA A 58 -3.09 15.95 7.92
CA ALA A 58 -2.74 15.86 9.34
C ALA A 58 -1.24 15.64 9.53
N TRP A 59 -0.58 15.06 8.53
CA TRP A 59 0.84 14.72 8.57
C TRP A 59 1.42 14.63 7.16
N ARG A 60 2.67 15.03 6.98
CA ARG A 60 3.45 14.84 5.75
C ARG A 60 4.91 14.55 6.09
N GLY A 61 5.52 13.58 5.42
CA GLY A 61 6.92 13.18 5.67
C GLY A 61 7.51 12.37 4.52
N ALA A 62 8.80 12.02 4.61
CA ALA A 62 9.48 11.23 3.59
C ALA A 62 8.98 9.78 3.60
N TRP A 63 9.16 9.06 2.49
CA TRP A 63 8.84 7.64 2.38
C TRP A 63 9.49 6.80 3.49
N ASP A 64 10.73 7.11 3.86
CA ASP A 64 11.47 6.39 4.90
C ASP A 64 10.85 6.57 6.31
N ASP A 65 10.04 7.61 6.53
CA ASP A 65 9.32 7.86 7.78
C ASP A 65 7.95 7.16 7.84
N ALA A 66 7.61 6.32 6.84
CA ALA A 66 6.32 5.65 6.77
C ALA A 66 5.96 4.86 8.03
N ALA A 67 6.95 4.24 8.68
CA ALA A 67 6.74 3.51 9.92
C ALA A 67 6.14 4.40 11.03
N GLY A 68 6.63 5.64 11.17
CA GLY A 68 6.12 6.59 12.16
C GLY A 68 4.69 7.03 11.88
N ALA A 69 4.33 7.21 10.61
CA ALA A 69 2.96 7.53 10.22
C ALA A 69 1.99 6.36 10.49
N VAL A 70 2.42 5.13 10.22
CA VAL A 70 1.65 3.91 10.51
C VAL A 70 1.44 3.74 12.01
N ASP A 71 2.48 3.92 12.83
CA ASP A 71 2.39 3.86 14.28
C ASP A 71 1.44 4.94 14.85
N ALA A 72 1.44 6.14 14.28
CA ALA A 72 0.51 7.19 14.65
C ALA A 72 -0.94 6.84 14.27
N LEU A 73 -1.16 6.22 13.11
CA LEU A 73 -2.48 5.75 12.67
C LEU A 73 -3.01 4.64 13.57
N LEU A 74 -2.22 3.57 13.79
CA LEU A 74 -2.61 2.44 14.65
C LEU A 74 -2.81 2.88 16.10
N GLY A 75 -1.99 3.82 16.57
CA GLY A 75 -2.12 4.45 17.89
C GLY A 75 -3.25 5.49 17.99
N ARG A 76 -4.05 5.71 16.93
CA ARG A 76 -5.15 6.70 16.87
C ARG A 76 -4.72 8.15 17.17
N ARG A 77 -3.46 8.49 16.89
CA ARG A 77 -2.88 9.84 17.02
C ARG A 77 -2.88 10.61 15.70
N LEU A 78 -3.12 9.94 14.57
CA LEU A 78 -3.25 10.57 13.27
C LEU A 78 -4.74 10.90 12.99
N HIS A 79 -5.12 12.16 13.19
CA HIS A 79 -6.49 12.65 12.93
C HIS A 79 -6.63 13.21 11.51
N GLY A 80 -6.49 12.36 10.51
CA GLY A 80 -6.69 12.75 9.11
C GLY A 80 -5.76 12.01 8.16
N LYS A 81 -5.38 12.69 7.07
CA LYS A 81 -4.54 12.11 6.02
C LYS A 81 -3.06 12.27 6.34
N ALA A 82 -2.30 11.20 6.18
CA ALA A 82 -0.84 11.21 6.08
C ALA A 82 -0.45 11.18 4.59
N VAL A 83 0.49 12.02 4.18
CA VAL A 83 1.09 12.01 2.83
C VAL A 83 2.57 11.69 2.94
N LEU A 84 3.02 10.75 2.10
CA LEU A 84 4.41 10.35 2.02
C LEU A 84 5.01 10.87 0.72
N ASP A 85 6.09 11.62 0.85
CA ASP A 85 6.87 12.10 -0.29
C ASP A 85 7.85 11.01 -0.74
N VAL A 86 7.72 10.58 -2.00
CA VAL A 86 8.59 9.58 -2.63
C VAL A 86 9.62 10.34 -3.47
N ALA A 87 10.90 10.10 -3.20
CA ALA A 87 12.03 10.65 -3.96
C ALA A 87 12.40 9.76 -5.16
#